data_AF-A0A7V3I889-F1
#
_entry.id   AF-A0A7V3I889-F1
#
_cell.length_a   1.000
_cell.length_b   1.000
_cell.length_c   1.000
_cell.angle_alpha   90.00
_cell.angle_beta   90.00
_cell.angle_gamma   90.00
#
_symmetry.space_group_name_H-M   'P 1'
#
loop_
_entity.id
_entity.type
_entity.pdbx_description
1 polymer ?
#
loop_
_entity_poly.entity_id
_entity_poly.type
_entity_poly.pdbx_seq_one_letter_code
_entity_poly.pdbx_strand_id
1 'polypeptide(L)'
;MIEKWLVLVAAGSLAAGACGRCAADSSVRYLRYKEGFVLELVKRVPGILNSQDPKTGRFGTGIWIVNDQHPMFALAVAWATKSSDNPYYHSHKVLDAIMAAGDALIEDADADGRWEFRKKDGSTWGQIYQP
;
A
#
# COMPACT_ATOMS: atom_id res chain seq x y z
N MET A 1 -17.47 62.51 44.55
CA MET A 1 -16.11 63.04 44.29
C MET A 1 -15.59 62.30 43.06
N ILE A 2 -15.82 62.85 41.87
CA ILE A 2 -14.84 63.62 41.05
C ILE A 2 -13.81 62.67 40.43
N GLU A 3 -13.49 62.63 39.14
CA GLU A 3 -13.97 63.14 37.84
C GLU A 3 -12.97 62.56 36.80
N LYS A 4 -13.43 62.27 35.56
CA LYS A 4 -12.73 62.40 34.26
C LYS A 4 -11.45 61.53 34.01
N TRP A 5 -11.24 60.91 32.86
CA TRP A 5 -11.21 61.53 31.52
C TRP A 5 -11.56 60.57 30.37
N LEU A 6 -12.16 61.20 29.37
CA LEU A 6 -12.53 60.74 28.03
C LEU A 6 -11.65 61.52 27.05
N VAL A 7 -10.91 60.86 26.14
CA VAL A 7 -10.38 61.45 24.88
C VAL A 7 -10.27 60.31 23.86
N LEU A 8 -11.20 60.16 22.91
CA LEU A 8 -11.31 60.79 21.58
C LEU A 8 -10.26 60.35 20.52
N VAL A 9 -10.80 59.58 19.58
CA VAL A 9 -10.48 59.36 18.16
C VAL A 9 -9.35 60.19 17.54
N ALA A 10 -8.44 59.51 16.83
CA ALA A 10 -7.80 60.03 15.64
C ALA A 10 -8.03 59.05 14.47
N ALA A 11 -8.81 59.51 13.48
CA ALA A 11 -8.87 58.93 12.15
C ALA A 11 -7.64 59.41 11.35
N GLY A 12 -7.08 58.55 10.50
CA GLY A 12 -6.14 59.04 9.48
C GLY A 12 -5.13 58.04 8.91
N SER A 13 -5.56 57.36 7.84
CA SER A 13 -4.85 57.26 6.56
C SER A 13 -3.73 56.23 6.28
N LEU A 14 -3.99 55.54 5.15
CA LEU A 14 -3.09 55.17 4.03
C LEU A 14 -2.46 53.77 3.99
N ALA A 15 -3.20 52.89 3.30
CA ALA A 15 -2.80 52.19 2.08
C ALA A 15 -1.41 51.54 2.00
N ALA A 16 -1.38 50.21 1.88
CA ALA A 16 -0.59 49.52 0.86
C ALA A 16 -1.00 48.04 0.75
N GLY A 17 -1.37 47.62 -0.46
CA GLY A 17 -1.09 46.28 -0.93
C GLY A 17 -2.04 45.16 -0.49
N ALA A 18 -3.29 45.20 -0.96
CA ALA A 18 -4.01 43.97 -1.25
C ALA A 18 -3.35 43.28 -2.46
N CYS A 19 -2.11 42.78 -2.30
CA CYS A 19 -1.60 41.69 -3.12
C CYS A 19 -2.06 40.41 -2.41
N GLY A 20 -3.35 40.13 -2.56
CA GLY A 20 -3.91 38.83 -2.20
C GLY A 20 -3.13 37.79 -2.97
N ARG A 21 -2.34 37.00 -2.23
CA ARG A 21 -1.50 35.92 -2.72
C ARG A 21 -2.27 35.09 -3.76
N CYS A 22 -1.90 35.22 -5.03
CA CYS A 22 -2.03 34.12 -5.98
C CYS A 22 -0.95 33.10 -5.62
N ALA A 23 -1.12 32.41 -4.49
CA ALA A 23 -0.41 31.17 -4.26
C ALA A 23 -1.11 30.13 -5.14
N ALA A 24 -0.49 29.82 -6.27
CA ALA A 24 -0.89 28.69 -7.08
C ALA A 24 -0.95 27.45 -6.18
N ASP A 25 -2.14 26.87 -6.04
CA ASP A 25 -2.35 25.59 -5.36
C ASP A 25 -1.76 24.47 -6.23
N SER A 26 -0.48 24.21 -6.04
CA SER A 26 0.21 23.05 -6.59
C SER A 26 0.37 21.93 -5.55
N SER A 27 -0.36 21.98 -4.44
CA SER A 27 -0.05 21.21 -3.23
C SER A 27 -0.96 20.02 -2.91
N VAL A 28 -2.10 19.80 -3.58
CA VAL A 28 -3.11 18.83 -3.05
C VAL A 28 -3.55 17.74 -4.04
N ARG A 29 -2.62 16.95 -4.58
CA ARG A 29 -2.96 15.60 -5.10
C ARG A 29 -2.02 14.49 -4.68
N TYR A 30 -0.76 14.79 -4.40
CA TYR A 30 0.25 13.75 -4.12
C TYR A 30 0.18 13.20 -2.70
N LEU A 31 -0.44 13.91 -1.75
CA LEU A 31 -0.51 13.50 -0.33
C LEU A 31 -1.68 12.57 0.01
N ARG A 32 -2.74 12.52 -0.80
CA ARG A 32 -3.94 11.66 -0.58
C ARG A 32 -3.79 10.24 -1.14
N TYR A 33 -2.79 10.01 -2.01
CA TYR A 33 -2.68 8.73 -2.72
C TYR A 33 -2.43 7.57 -1.76
N LYS A 34 -1.58 7.75 -0.74
CA LYS A 34 -1.27 6.69 0.23
C LYS A 34 -2.49 6.27 1.05
N GLU A 35 -3.31 7.23 1.46
CA GLU A 35 -4.55 6.99 2.21
C GLU A 35 -5.56 6.22 1.34
N GLY A 36 -5.81 6.69 0.12
CA GLY A 36 -6.67 5.98 -0.83
C GLY A 36 -6.14 4.59 -1.19
N PHE A 37 -4.83 4.44 -1.31
CA PHE A 37 -4.19 3.16 -1.58
C PHE A 37 -4.43 2.15 -0.45
N VAL A 38 -4.28 2.56 0.82
CA VAL A 38 -4.52 1.65 1.98
C VAL A 38 -5.97 1.16 1.99
N LEU A 39 -6.93 2.04 1.74
CA LEU A 39 -8.34 1.66 1.67
C LEU A 39 -8.60 0.64 0.55
N GLU A 40 -8.05 0.85 -0.64
CA GLU A 40 -8.20 -0.08 -1.76
C GLU A 40 -7.46 -1.40 -1.54
N LEU A 41 -6.30 -1.36 -0.89
CA LEU A 41 -5.56 -2.56 -0.49
C LEU A 41 -6.39 -3.41 0.47
N VAL A 42 -6.90 -2.81 1.55
CA VAL A 42 -7.71 -3.49 2.58
C VAL A 42 -8.95 -4.16 1.97
N LYS A 43 -9.62 -3.49 1.02
CA LYS A 43 -10.77 -4.06 0.30
C LYS A 43 -10.41 -5.33 -0.49
N ARG A 44 -9.18 -5.45 -1.00
CA ARG A 44 -8.75 -6.57 -1.84
C ARG A 44 -8.21 -7.75 -1.06
N VAL A 45 -7.69 -7.55 0.16
CA VAL A 45 -7.10 -8.61 0.99
C VAL A 45 -7.99 -9.87 1.11
N PRO A 46 -9.31 -9.78 1.39
CA PRO A 46 -10.14 -10.98 1.47
C PRO A 46 -10.16 -11.80 0.17
N GLY A 47 -10.21 -11.12 -0.98
CA GLY A 47 -10.20 -11.78 -2.29
C GLY A 47 -8.88 -12.48 -2.56
N ILE A 48 -7.76 -11.85 -2.18
CA ILE A 48 -6.43 -12.45 -2.30
C ILE A 48 -6.33 -13.70 -1.41
N LEU A 49 -6.69 -13.60 -0.12
CA LEU A 49 -6.67 -14.73 0.80
C LEU A 49 -7.53 -15.90 0.31
N ASN A 50 -8.71 -15.62 -0.24
CA ASN A 50 -9.60 -16.66 -0.76
C ASN A 50 -9.10 -17.34 -2.04
N SER A 51 -8.17 -16.70 -2.77
CA SER A 51 -7.57 -17.27 -3.97
C SER A 51 -6.38 -18.19 -3.70
N GLN A 52 -5.88 -18.22 -2.47
CA GLN A 52 -4.80 -19.12 -2.07
C GLN A 52 -5.34 -20.55 -1.94
N ASP A 53 -4.64 -21.52 -2.52
CA ASP A 53 -4.86 -22.93 -2.21
C ASP A 53 -4.41 -23.20 -0.76
N PRO A 54 -5.33 -23.59 0.15
CA PRO A 54 -5.01 -23.77 1.56
C PRO A 54 -4.11 -24.99 1.84
N LYS A 55 -3.94 -25.90 0.88
CA LYS A 55 -3.10 -27.10 1.04
C LYS A 55 -1.66 -26.84 0.64
N THR A 56 -1.46 -26.06 -0.42
CA THR A 56 -0.13 -25.85 -1.03
C THR A 56 0.42 -24.46 -0.77
N GLY A 57 -0.39 -23.53 -0.25
CA GLY A 57 -0.01 -22.13 -0.13
C GLY A 57 0.08 -21.40 -1.48
N ARG A 58 -0.21 -22.09 -2.60
CA ARG A 58 -0.08 -21.55 -3.95
C ARG A 58 -1.20 -20.60 -4.31
N PHE A 59 -0.83 -19.51 -4.98
CA PHE A 59 -1.76 -18.66 -5.71
C PHE A 59 -1.82 -19.08 -7.19
N GLY A 60 -2.75 -18.46 -7.93
CA GLY A 60 -2.91 -18.69 -9.35
C GLY A 60 -3.74 -19.93 -9.69
N THR A 61 -3.97 -20.13 -10.99
CA THR A 61 -4.76 -21.25 -11.51
C THR A 61 -4.06 -21.90 -12.71
N GLY A 62 -4.39 -23.15 -12.98
CA GLY A 62 -3.82 -23.92 -14.09
C GLY A 62 -2.38 -24.34 -13.81
N ILE A 63 -1.52 -24.29 -14.83
CA ILE A 63 -0.07 -24.54 -14.67
C ILE A 63 0.49 -23.47 -13.74
N TRP A 64 0.97 -23.88 -12.57
CA TRP A 64 1.54 -22.95 -11.60
C TRP A 64 2.90 -22.44 -12.11
N ILE A 65 3.11 -21.13 -11.99
CA ILE A 65 4.38 -20.46 -12.31
C ILE A 65 4.79 -19.60 -11.12
N VAL A 66 6.09 -19.34 -11.00
CA VAL A 66 6.64 -18.62 -9.84
C VAL A 66 5.97 -17.25 -9.59
N ASN A 67 5.73 -16.49 -10.67
CA ASN A 67 5.03 -15.21 -10.63
C ASN A 67 3.59 -15.27 -10.10
N ASP A 68 2.94 -16.45 -10.09
CA ASP A 68 1.61 -16.58 -9.49
C ASP A 68 1.64 -16.18 -8.01
N GLN A 69 2.80 -16.23 -7.36
CA GLN A 69 2.98 -15.91 -5.94
C GLN A 69 3.02 -14.42 -5.61
N HIS A 70 3.12 -13.53 -6.61
CA HIS A 70 3.15 -12.08 -6.39
C HIS A 70 2.02 -11.51 -5.52
N PRO A 71 0.78 -12.06 -5.45
CA PRO A 71 -0.24 -11.59 -4.52
C PRO A 71 0.24 -11.59 -3.05
N MET A 72 1.21 -12.42 -2.67
CA MET A 72 1.81 -12.39 -1.33
C MET A 72 2.38 -11.00 -0.98
N PHE A 73 2.90 -10.26 -1.95
CA PHE A 73 3.49 -8.94 -1.69
C PHE A 73 2.42 -7.92 -1.28
N ALA A 74 1.23 -7.99 -1.87
CA ALA A 74 0.11 -7.15 -1.43
C ALA A 74 -0.31 -7.50 0.00
N LEU A 75 -0.35 -8.79 0.35
CA LEU A 75 -0.58 -9.25 1.72
C LEU A 75 0.51 -8.74 2.68
N ALA A 76 1.78 -8.78 2.27
CA ALA A 76 2.89 -8.27 3.08
C ALA A 76 2.79 -6.76 3.34
N VAL A 77 2.40 -5.97 2.33
CA VAL A 77 2.13 -4.54 2.52
C VAL A 77 0.95 -4.34 3.48
N ALA A 78 -0.12 -5.11 3.35
CA ALA A 78 -1.27 -5.04 4.25
C ALA A 78 -0.87 -5.44 5.70
N TRP A 79 0.01 -6.43 5.86
CA TRP A 79 0.49 -6.85 7.17
C TRP A 79 1.39 -5.80 7.83
N ALA A 80 2.28 -5.15 7.06
CA ALA A 80 3.29 -4.24 7.58
C ALA A 80 2.82 -2.77 7.73
N THR A 81 1.75 -2.36 7.05
CA THR A 81 1.35 -0.94 7.01
C THR A 81 0.48 -0.55 8.20
N LYS A 82 1.01 0.23 9.13
CA LYS A 82 0.24 0.79 10.24
C LYS A 82 -0.71 1.89 9.75
N SER A 83 -2.01 1.69 9.92
CA SER A 83 -3.06 2.69 9.65
C SER A 83 -4.32 2.35 10.46
N SER A 84 -5.11 3.36 10.83
CA SER A 84 -6.44 3.14 11.44
C SER A 84 -7.41 2.44 10.51
N ASP A 85 -7.22 2.59 9.20
CA ASP A 85 -8.09 1.99 8.17
C ASP A 85 -7.66 0.56 7.79
N ASN A 86 -6.54 0.08 8.34
CA ASN A 86 -5.97 -1.22 8.01
C ASN A 86 -6.12 -2.22 9.17
N PRO A 87 -7.14 -3.10 9.14
CA PRO A 87 -7.34 -4.12 10.17
C PRO A 87 -6.33 -5.28 10.07
N TYR A 88 -5.51 -5.33 9.02
CA TYR A 88 -4.57 -6.41 8.78
C TYR A 88 -3.16 -6.14 9.33
N TYR A 89 -2.93 -4.96 9.90
CA TYR A 89 -1.65 -4.63 10.51
C TYR A 89 -1.27 -5.66 11.59
N HIS A 90 -0.17 -6.39 11.36
CA HIS A 90 0.30 -7.51 12.18
C HIS A 90 -0.73 -8.65 12.38
N SER A 91 -1.65 -8.84 11.43
CA SER A 91 -2.62 -9.94 11.49
C SER A 91 -1.94 -11.31 11.33
N HIS A 92 -2.16 -12.22 12.28
CA HIS A 92 -1.65 -13.59 12.22
C HIS A 92 -2.13 -14.32 10.96
N LYS A 93 -3.43 -14.22 10.65
CA LYS A 93 -4.01 -14.84 9.45
C LYS A 93 -3.31 -14.41 8.16
N VAL A 94 -2.96 -13.12 8.05
CA VAL A 94 -2.26 -12.60 6.87
C VAL A 94 -0.81 -13.06 6.87
N LEU A 95 -0.15 -13.10 8.03
CA LEU A 95 1.21 -13.62 8.15
C LEU A 95 1.28 -15.10 7.74
N ASP A 96 0.35 -15.92 8.21
CA ASP A 96 0.28 -17.36 7.89
C ASP A 96 0.14 -17.57 6.38
N ALA A 97 -0.70 -16.76 5.71
CA ALA A 97 -0.85 -16.80 4.26
C ALA A 97 0.44 -16.41 3.51
N ILE A 98 1.15 -15.39 4.00
CA ILE A 98 2.45 -14.97 3.43
C ILE A 98 3.49 -16.08 3.61
N MET A 99 3.57 -16.69 4.79
CA MET A 99 4.50 -17.79 5.07
C MET A 99 4.21 -18.99 4.17
N ALA A 100 2.94 -19.40 4.05
CA ALA A 100 2.55 -20.51 3.17
C ALA A 100 2.90 -20.23 1.70
N ALA A 101 2.76 -18.98 1.25
CA ALA A 101 3.16 -18.59 -0.11
C ALA A 101 4.68 -18.63 -0.31
N GLY A 102 5.45 -18.25 0.72
CA GLY A 102 6.91 -18.38 0.74
C GLY A 102 7.37 -19.84 0.77
N ASP A 103 6.73 -20.69 1.57
CA ASP A 103 7.00 -22.13 1.61
C ASP A 103 6.76 -22.77 0.24
N ALA A 104 5.71 -22.35 -0.46
CA ALA A 104 5.44 -22.80 -1.83
C ALA A 104 6.54 -22.43 -2.84
N LEU A 105 7.21 -21.28 -2.64
CA LEU A 105 8.36 -20.90 -3.45
C LEU A 105 9.58 -21.76 -3.12
N ILE A 106 9.83 -22.00 -1.83
CA ILE A 106 10.95 -22.83 -1.36
C ILE A 106 10.81 -24.27 -1.86
N GLU A 107 9.59 -24.82 -1.83
CA GLU A 107 9.31 -26.18 -2.30
C GLU A 107 9.56 -26.36 -3.81
N ASP A 108 9.30 -25.33 -4.63
CA ASP A 108 9.51 -25.41 -6.08
C ASP A 108 10.94 -25.09 -6.52
N ALA A 109 11.71 -24.39 -5.69
CA ALA A 109 13.08 -24.01 -6.01
C ALA A 109 14.01 -25.23 -6.12
N ASP A 110 14.98 -25.18 -7.03
CA ASP A 110 16.05 -26.16 -7.09
C ASP A 110 17.05 -25.99 -5.93
N ALA A 111 18.03 -26.89 -5.83
CA ALA A 111 19.04 -26.87 -4.77
C ALA A 111 19.93 -25.61 -4.78
N ASP A 112 19.99 -24.89 -5.91
CA ASP A 112 20.74 -23.63 -6.06
C ASP A 112 19.85 -22.40 -5.82
N GLY A 113 18.56 -22.59 -5.47
CA GLY A 113 17.59 -21.52 -5.26
C GLY A 113 17.08 -20.88 -6.56
N ARG A 114 17.01 -21.65 -7.65
CA ARG A 114 16.46 -21.23 -8.94
C ARG A 114 15.09 -21.86 -9.19
N TRP A 115 14.31 -21.23 -10.05
CA TRP A 115 13.02 -21.77 -10.52
C TRP A 115 13.08 -22.04 -12.02
N GLU A 116 12.41 -23.10 -12.45
CA GLU A 116 12.22 -23.34 -13.88
C GLU A 116 11.30 -22.26 -14.44
N PHE A 117 11.75 -21.57 -15.47
CA PHE A 117 10.92 -20.60 -16.18
C PHE A 117 9.82 -21.34 -16.94
N ARG A 118 8.64 -21.40 -16.34
CA ARG A 118 7.42 -22.01 -16.92
C ARG A 118 6.49 -20.93 -17.43
N LYS A 119 5.84 -21.19 -18.55
CA LYS A 119 4.73 -20.39 -19.07
C LYS A 119 3.40 -21.11 -18.88
N LYS A 120 2.31 -20.35 -18.90
CA LYS A 120 0.94 -20.88 -18.80
C LYS A 120 0.51 -21.72 -20.01
N ASP A 121 1.28 -21.70 -21.10
CA ASP A 121 1.10 -22.55 -22.28
C ASP A 121 1.80 -23.92 -22.16
N GLY A 122 2.52 -24.17 -21.06
CA GLY A 122 3.26 -25.41 -20.81
C GLY A 122 4.70 -25.41 -21.34
N SER A 123 5.16 -24.35 -22.00
CA SER A 123 6.58 -24.25 -22.42
C SER A 123 7.50 -23.91 -21.24
N THR A 124 8.74 -24.42 -21.30
CA THR A 124 9.79 -24.15 -20.30
C THR A 124 11.10 -23.65 -20.96
N TRP A 125 11.83 -22.77 -20.27
CA TRP A 125 12.99 -22.05 -20.83
C TRP A 125 14.27 -22.21 -19.97
N GLY A 126 14.29 -23.21 -19.07
CA GLY A 126 15.40 -23.49 -18.16
C GLY A 126 15.31 -22.79 -16.81
N GLN A 127 16.35 -22.92 -16.01
CA GLN A 127 16.42 -22.41 -14.63
C GLN A 127 16.82 -20.93 -14.59
N ILE A 128 16.13 -20.13 -13.76
CA ILE A 128 16.40 -18.70 -13.57
C ILE A 128 16.39 -18.30 -12.09
N TYR A 129 17.07 -17.20 -11.78
CA TYR A 129 17.00 -16.55 -10.46
C TYR A 129 15.88 -15.51 -10.45
N GLN A 130 14.65 -15.97 -10.24
CA GLN A 130 13.50 -15.10 -10.05
C GLN A 130 12.38 -15.85 -9.31
N PRO A 131 11.99 -15.39 -8.10
CA PRO A 131 10.67 -15.64 -7.56
C PRO A 131 9.63 -14.66 -8.12
#